data_AF-A0A0S7Z7L1-F1
#
_entry.id   AF-A0A0S7Z7L1-F1
#
_cell.length_a   1.000
_cell.length_b   1.000
_cell.length_c   1.000
_cell.angle_alpha   90.00
_cell.angle_beta   90.00
_cell.angle_gamma   90.00
#
_symmetry.space_group_name_H-M   'P 1'
#
loop_
_entity.id
_entity.type
_entity.pdbx_description
1 polymer ?
#
loop_
_entity_poly.entity_id
_entity_poly.type
_entity_poly.pdbx_seq_one_letter_code
_entity_poly.pdbx_strand_id
1 'polypeptide(L)'
;MSPPSTSPALGQPPASGWTADIDRLAPPREARGWLTESGLLTERVRSLCGGTFGLRIVDERLDLLSPEDAAALEVADLSAFVREVELTCDDRPQVFAQTLVPSATLAAQPWLAQLGDTALGPRLASLGGALRDPLEYSLLSPGESLCERALHGSGLDRNGLWARRARYRLGPHCLVVQEVFLPEALA
;
A
#
# COMPACT_ATOMS: atom_id res chain seq x y z
N MET A 1 -10.13 -33.67 41.03
CA MET A 1 -10.58 -33.14 39.72
C MET A 1 -9.96 -31.77 39.56
N SER A 2 -8.85 -31.69 38.83
CA SER A 2 -8.20 -30.40 38.52
C SER A 2 -8.99 -29.70 37.40
N PRO A 3 -9.15 -28.36 37.44
CA PRO A 3 -9.76 -27.65 36.32
C PRO A 3 -8.79 -27.62 35.12
N PRO A 4 -9.30 -27.53 33.88
CA PRO A 4 -8.45 -27.44 32.71
C PRO A 4 -7.81 -26.04 32.65
N SER A 5 -6.49 -26.00 32.47
CA SER A 5 -5.73 -24.81 32.13
C SER A 5 -6.15 -24.32 30.75
N THR A 6 -6.77 -23.14 30.69
CA THR A 6 -7.04 -22.44 29.43
C THR A 6 -5.77 -21.71 29.01
N SER A 7 -5.07 -22.24 28.00
CA SER A 7 -4.04 -21.48 27.27
C SER A 7 -4.67 -20.21 26.69
N PRO A 8 -3.96 -19.07 26.64
CA PRO A 8 -4.48 -17.88 26.00
C PRO A 8 -4.62 -18.17 24.51
N ALA A 9 -5.84 -18.08 24.01
CA ALA A 9 -6.06 -17.97 22.58
C ALA A 9 -5.24 -16.77 22.08
N LEU A 10 -4.36 -17.01 21.11
CA LEU A 10 -3.78 -15.96 20.29
C LEU A 10 -4.93 -15.04 19.87
N GLY A 11 -4.90 -13.80 20.36
CA GLY A 11 -5.96 -12.83 20.12
C GLY A 11 -6.24 -12.76 18.64
N GLN A 12 -7.52 -12.85 18.26
CA GLN A 12 -7.93 -12.57 16.88
C GLN A 12 -7.33 -11.22 16.47
N PRO A 13 -6.75 -11.10 15.26
CA PRO A 13 -6.31 -9.81 14.76
C PRO A 13 -7.50 -8.83 14.80
N PRO A 14 -7.29 -7.55 15.15
CA PRO A 14 -8.38 -6.59 15.13
C PRO A 14 -9.03 -6.58 13.74
N ALA A 15 -10.36 -6.73 13.73
CA ALA A 15 -11.15 -6.68 12.51
C ALA A 15 -10.95 -5.34 11.76
N SER A 16 -10.79 -5.49 10.45
CA SER A 16 -10.75 -4.54 9.34
C SER A 16 -10.81 -3.04 9.65
N GLY A 17 -9.76 -2.32 9.25
CA GLY A 17 -9.75 -0.87 9.14
C GLY A 17 -8.35 -0.27 9.18
N TRP A 18 -8.23 0.94 8.67
CA TRP A 18 -7.00 1.72 8.71
C TRP A 18 -6.89 2.50 10.02
N THR A 19 -5.67 2.61 10.57
CA THR A 19 -5.39 3.34 11.80
C THR A 19 -4.09 4.14 11.70
N ALA A 20 -4.06 5.34 12.27
CA ALA A 20 -2.82 6.11 12.44
C ALA A 20 -1.93 5.59 13.59
N ASP A 21 -2.50 4.78 14.48
CA ASP A 21 -1.81 4.19 15.63
C ASP A 21 -1.23 2.81 15.25
N ILE A 22 0.07 2.77 14.97
CA ILE A 22 0.78 1.53 14.63
C ILE A 22 0.99 0.62 15.85
N ASP A 23 1.06 1.17 17.06
CA ASP A 23 1.25 0.38 18.28
C ASP A 23 0.01 -0.43 18.60
N ARG A 24 -1.18 0.09 18.25
CA ARG A 24 -2.44 -0.65 18.31
C ARG A 24 -2.44 -1.91 17.43
N LEU A 25 -1.75 -1.89 16.29
CA LEU A 25 -1.64 -3.05 15.40
C LEU A 25 -0.58 -4.06 15.85
N ALA A 26 0.38 -3.62 16.67
CA ALA A 26 1.49 -4.44 17.17
C ALA A 26 2.18 -5.31 16.10
N PRO A 27 2.61 -4.75 14.94
CA PRO A 27 3.24 -5.54 13.90
C PRO A 27 4.59 -6.14 14.37
N PRO A 28 4.99 -7.31 13.84
CA PRO A 28 6.34 -7.84 14.02
C PRO A 28 7.41 -6.81 13.62
N ARG A 29 8.63 -6.95 14.14
CA ARG A 29 9.70 -5.96 13.97
C ARG A 29 10.01 -5.69 12.49
N GLU A 30 10.02 -6.74 11.68
CA GLU A 30 10.30 -6.72 10.25
C GLU A 30 9.23 -5.88 9.54
N ALA A 31 7.94 -6.20 9.77
CA ALA A 31 6.81 -5.45 9.22
C ALA A 31 6.79 -3.99 9.72
N ARG A 32 7.05 -3.75 11.00
CA ARG A 32 7.11 -2.40 11.58
C ARG A 32 8.13 -1.54 10.87
N GLY A 33 9.31 -2.09 10.57
CA GLY A 33 10.36 -1.40 9.85
C GLY A 33 9.92 -0.93 8.46
N TRP A 34 9.16 -1.75 7.74
CA TRP A 34 8.61 -1.40 6.43
C TRP A 34 7.44 -0.42 6.51
N LEU A 35 6.49 -0.66 7.42
CA LEU A 35 5.33 0.20 7.64
C LEU A 35 5.76 1.64 7.95
N THR A 36 6.81 1.81 8.77
CA THR A 36 7.29 3.12 9.24
C THR A 36 8.37 3.76 8.36
N GLU A 37 8.71 3.17 7.20
CA GLU A 37 9.76 3.72 6.33
C GLU A 37 9.46 5.17 5.94
N SER A 38 10.37 6.08 6.30
CA SER A 38 10.23 7.51 6.02
C SER A 38 10.65 7.91 4.60
N GLY A 39 11.58 7.16 4.01
CA GLY A 39 12.10 7.35 2.66
C GLY A 39 11.27 6.66 1.58
N LEU A 40 11.82 6.61 0.36
CA LEU A 40 11.16 6.00 -0.79
C LEU A 40 11.30 4.48 -0.75
N LEU A 41 10.19 3.74 -0.88
CA LEU A 41 10.24 2.27 -0.91
C LEU A 41 11.09 1.75 -2.07
N THR A 42 11.17 2.46 -3.19
CA THR A 42 12.06 2.12 -4.31
C THR A 42 13.54 2.13 -3.91
N GLU A 43 13.96 3.06 -3.06
CA GLU A 43 15.34 3.14 -2.57
C GLU A 43 15.61 2.01 -1.57
N ARG A 44 14.67 1.79 -0.65
CA ARG A 44 14.78 0.71 0.33
C ARG A 44 14.85 -0.66 -0.33
N VAL A 45 13.91 -1.00 -1.22
CA VAL A 45 13.93 -2.28 -1.95
C VAL A 45 15.22 -2.41 -2.74
N ARG A 46 15.65 -1.38 -3.46
CA ARG A 46 16.94 -1.40 -4.19
C ARG A 46 18.14 -1.63 -3.27
N SER A 47 18.15 -1.06 -2.07
CA SER A 47 19.27 -1.21 -1.12
C SER A 47 19.34 -2.59 -0.48
N LEU A 48 18.19 -3.25 -0.28
CA LEU A 48 18.10 -4.59 0.30
C LEU A 48 18.20 -5.69 -0.78
N CYS A 49 17.93 -5.34 -2.04
CA CYS A 49 18.04 -6.25 -3.15
C CYS A 49 19.50 -6.55 -3.47
N GLY A 50 19.92 -7.80 -3.25
CA GLY A 50 21.25 -8.29 -3.64
C GLY A 50 21.41 -8.53 -5.15
N GLY A 51 20.32 -8.43 -5.91
CA GLY A 51 20.28 -8.66 -7.35
C GLY A 51 19.68 -7.48 -8.13
N THR A 52 18.77 -7.77 -9.05
CA THR A 52 18.21 -6.77 -9.96
C THR A 52 16.93 -6.18 -9.42
N PHE A 53 16.95 -4.89 -9.08
CA PHE A 53 15.75 -4.13 -8.79
C PHE A 53 14.90 -3.96 -10.05
N GLY A 54 13.59 -4.20 -9.93
CA GLY A 54 12.61 -3.96 -10.99
C GLY A 54 11.38 -3.19 -10.50
N LEU A 55 10.69 -2.57 -11.46
CA LEU A 55 9.33 -2.07 -11.28
C LEU A 55 8.46 -2.69 -12.37
N ARG A 56 7.38 -3.35 -11.97
CA ARG A 56 6.44 -3.99 -12.89
C ARG A 56 5.08 -3.32 -12.80
N ILE A 57 4.48 -3.00 -13.94
CA ILE A 57 3.07 -2.59 -14.00
C ILE A 57 2.22 -3.86 -13.90
N VAL A 58 1.30 -3.87 -12.92
CA VAL A 58 0.33 -4.96 -12.74
C VAL A 58 -0.93 -4.66 -13.52
N ASP A 59 -1.47 -3.45 -13.35
CA ASP A 59 -2.71 -3.01 -13.98
C ASP A 59 -2.84 -1.48 -13.97
N GLU A 60 -3.50 -0.94 -14.98
CA GLU A 60 -3.85 0.48 -15.10
C GLU A 60 -5.25 0.60 -15.69
N ARG A 61 -6.19 1.17 -14.93
CA ARG A 61 -7.60 1.22 -15.34
C ARG A 61 -8.34 2.41 -14.76
N LEU A 62 -9.50 2.72 -15.35
CA LEU A 62 -10.52 3.55 -14.71
C LEU A 62 -11.44 2.65 -13.91
N ASP A 63 -11.72 3.02 -12.67
CA ASP A 63 -12.56 2.25 -11.75
C ASP A 63 -13.34 3.17 -10.79
N LEU A 64 -14.22 2.57 -10.00
CA LEU A 64 -14.90 3.25 -8.91
C LEU A 64 -14.14 3.06 -7.58
N LEU A 65 -14.03 4.15 -6.82
CA LEU A 65 -13.53 4.14 -5.45
C LEU A 65 -14.51 3.40 -4.55
N SER A 66 -13.97 2.59 -3.65
CA SER A 66 -14.76 2.09 -2.53
C SER A 66 -15.17 3.25 -1.61
N PRO A 67 -16.23 3.10 -0.79
CA PRO A 67 -16.58 4.11 0.20
C PRO A 67 -15.43 4.42 1.17
N GLU A 68 -14.58 3.44 1.49
CA GLU A 68 -13.40 3.63 2.34
C GLU A 68 -12.33 4.48 1.64
N ASP A 69 -12.05 4.20 0.37
CA ASP A 69 -11.05 4.96 -0.40
C ASP A 69 -11.51 6.39 -0.67
N ALA A 70 -12.80 6.58 -1.00
CA ALA A 70 -13.39 7.90 -1.18
C ALA A 70 -13.33 8.72 0.11
N ALA A 71 -13.56 8.09 1.28
CA ALA A 71 -13.40 8.73 2.58
C ALA A 71 -11.94 9.10 2.85
N ALA A 72 -10.98 8.22 2.52
CA ALA A 72 -9.54 8.50 2.68
C ALA A 72 -9.05 9.64 1.77
N LEU A 73 -9.67 9.80 0.60
CA LEU A 73 -9.40 10.89 -0.34
C LEU A 73 -10.12 12.19 0.03
N GLU A 74 -11.15 12.14 0.87
CA GLU A 74 -12.07 13.26 1.18
C GLU A 74 -12.74 13.81 -0.09
N VAL A 75 -13.13 12.93 -1.03
CA VAL A 75 -13.74 13.32 -2.31
C VAL A 75 -15.17 12.80 -2.45
N ALA A 76 -16.00 13.56 -3.16
CA ALA A 76 -17.35 13.13 -3.55
C ALA A 76 -17.37 12.39 -4.91
N ASP A 77 -16.33 12.60 -5.74
CA ASP A 77 -16.15 11.89 -7.01
C ASP A 77 -15.72 10.46 -6.73
N LEU A 78 -16.52 9.50 -7.18
CA LEU A 78 -16.24 8.09 -7.00
C LEU A 78 -15.42 7.49 -8.14
N SER A 79 -15.14 8.24 -9.21
CA SER A 79 -14.34 7.74 -10.32
C SER A 79 -12.85 8.02 -10.10
N ALA A 80 -12.01 7.02 -10.34
CA ALA A 80 -10.57 7.16 -10.21
C ALA A 80 -9.83 6.39 -11.31
N PHE A 81 -8.68 6.93 -11.70
CA PHE A 81 -7.64 6.15 -12.33
C PHE A 81 -6.89 5.37 -11.25
N VAL A 82 -6.86 4.05 -11.43
CA VAL A 82 -6.18 3.11 -10.54
C VAL A 82 -4.93 2.61 -11.26
N ARG A 83 -3.78 2.81 -10.62
CA ARG A 83 -2.49 2.29 -11.09
C ARG A 83 -1.92 1.34 -10.07
N GLU A 84 -1.65 0.12 -10.49
CA GLU A 84 -1.10 -0.95 -9.66
C GLU A 84 0.26 -1.36 -10.19
N VAL A 85 1.24 -1.38 -9.28
CA VAL A 85 2.62 -1.73 -9.60
C VAL A 85 3.20 -2.63 -8.53
N GLU A 86 4.28 -3.30 -8.89
CA GLU A 86 5.16 -3.99 -7.94
C GLU A 86 6.57 -3.45 -8.00
N LEU A 87 7.21 -3.42 -6.84
CA LEU A 87 8.65 -3.33 -6.70
C LEU A 87 9.20 -4.74 -6.55
N THR A 88 10.15 -5.13 -7.38
CA THR A 88 10.70 -6.49 -7.42
C THR A 88 12.20 -6.51 -7.12
N CYS A 89 12.67 -7.65 -6.63
CA CYS A 89 14.08 -8.00 -6.57
C CYS A 89 14.26 -9.37 -7.23
N ASP A 90 15.07 -9.45 -8.30
CA ASP A 90 15.22 -10.66 -9.14
C ASP A 90 13.85 -11.25 -9.54
N ASP A 91 12.97 -10.38 -10.04
CA ASP A 91 11.58 -10.68 -10.45
C ASP A 91 10.66 -11.20 -9.32
N ARG A 92 11.13 -11.22 -8.07
CA ARG A 92 10.29 -11.55 -6.91
C ARG A 92 9.64 -10.29 -6.34
N PRO A 93 8.30 -10.27 -6.20
CA PRO A 93 7.60 -9.09 -5.74
C PRO A 93 7.82 -8.87 -4.25
N GLN A 94 8.26 -7.66 -3.91
CA GLN A 94 8.58 -7.23 -2.54
C GLN A 94 7.47 -6.36 -1.98
N VAL A 95 6.98 -5.43 -2.80
CA VAL A 95 5.92 -4.49 -2.45
C VAL A 95 4.96 -4.40 -3.61
N PHE A 96 3.68 -4.53 -3.32
CA PHE A 96 2.61 -4.14 -4.23
C PHE A 96 2.12 -2.74 -3.85
N ALA A 97 1.93 -1.86 -4.82
CA ALA A 97 1.43 -0.52 -4.58
C ALA A 97 0.24 -0.20 -5.50
N GLN A 98 -0.85 0.27 -4.91
CA GLN A 98 -2.02 0.78 -5.61
C GLN A 98 -2.09 2.30 -5.41
N THR A 99 -2.15 3.03 -6.51
CA THR A 99 -2.38 4.48 -6.52
C THR A 99 -3.78 4.76 -7.01
N LEU A 100 -4.55 5.49 -6.20
CA LEU A 100 -5.90 5.93 -6.50
C LEU A 100 -5.88 7.42 -6.82
N VAL A 101 -6.18 7.76 -8.08
CA VAL A 101 -6.17 9.13 -8.58
C VAL A 101 -7.59 9.54 -8.97
N PRO A 102 -8.30 10.35 -8.17
CA PRO A 102 -9.62 10.87 -8.54
C PRO A 102 -9.62 11.53 -9.92
N SER A 103 -10.71 11.41 -10.69
CA SER A 103 -10.78 11.95 -12.05
C SER A 103 -10.50 13.45 -12.11
N ALA A 104 -10.95 14.22 -11.12
CA ALA A 104 -10.62 15.65 -11.00
C ALA A 104 -9.10 15.90 -10.84
N THR A 105 -8.41 15.06 -10.06
CA THR A 105 -6.95 15.13 -9.92
C THR A 105 -6.27 14.75 -11.23
N LEU A 106 -6.74 13.68 -11.89
CA LEU A 106 -6.16 13.25 -13.17
C LEU A 106 -6.29 14.31 -14.26
N ALA A 107 -7.45 14.97 -14.34
CA ALA A 107 -7.68 16.05 -15.30
C ALA A 107 -6.71 17.23 -15.10
N ALA A 108 -6.39 17.56 -13.85
CA ALA A 108 -5.45 18.63 -13.51
C ALA A 108 -3.97 18.18 -13.59
N GLN A 109 -3.69 16.88 -13.42
CA GLN A 109 -2.35 16.29 -13.39
C GLN A 109 -2.25 15.08 -14.34
N PRO A 110 -2.37 15.27 -15.68
CA PRO A 110 -2.45 14.15 -16.63
C PRO A 110 -1.21 13.25 -16.66
N TRP A 111 -0.07 13.76 -16.20
CA TRP A 111 1.18 13.00 -16.09
C TRP A 111 1.05 11.77 -15.18
N LEU A 112 0.08 11.75 -14.26
CA LEU A 112 -0.16 10.61 -13.36
C LEU A 112 -0.52 9.32 -14.13
N ALA A 113 -1.19 9.44 -15.28
CA ALA A 113 -1.48 8.30 -16.16
C ALA A 113 -0.40 8.08 -17.24
N GLN A 114 0.66 8.88 -17.24
CA GLN A 114 1.76 8.81 -18.22
C GLN A 114 3.07 8.36 -17.58
N LEU A 115 3.02 7.83 -16.35
CA LEU A 115 4.19 7.39 -15.63
C LEU A 115 4.89 6.20 -16.27
N GLY A 116 4.15 5.33 -16.97
CA GLY A 116 4.71 4.09 -17.51
C GLY A 116 5.43 3.29 -16.42
N ASP A 117 6.68 2.91 -16.68
CA ASP A 117 7.56 2.17 -15.75
C ASP A 117 8.26 3.06 -14.71
N THR A 118 7.94 4.36 -14.66
CA THR A 118 8.50 5.28 -13.67
C THR A 118 7.77 5.16 -12.33
N ALA A 119 8.53 5.16 -11.23
CA ALA A 119 7.97 5.17 -9.89
C ALA A 119 7.35 6.53 -9.53
N LEU A 120 6.16 6.50 -8.90
CA LEU A 120 5.44 7.70 -8.48
C LEU A 120 6.21 8.52 -7.43
N GLY A 121 6.79 7.85 -6.42
CA GLY A 121 7.47 8.50 -5.29
C GLY A 121 8.57 9.50 -5.69
N PRO A 122 9.61 9.08 -6.45
CA PRO A 122 10.63 9.99 -6.96
C PRO A 122 10.05 11.15 -7.77
N ARG A 123 8.99 10.90 -8.56
CA ARG A 123 8.35 11.95 -9.36
C ARG A 123 7.67 12.99 -8.46
N LEU A 124 6.91 12.55 -7.45
CA LEU A 124 6.30 13.44 -6.45
C LEU A 124 7.34 14.28 -5.72
N ALA A 125 8.45 13.67 -5.31
CA ALA A 125 9.56 14.37 -4.66
C ALA A 125 10.16 15.45 -5.56
N SER A 126 10.33 15.17 -6.86
CA SER A 126 10.90 16.12 -7.83
C SER A 126 10.03 17.36 -8.11
N LEU A 127 8.72 17.30 -7.83
CA LEU A 127 7.80 18.42 -8.06
C LEU A 127 7.93 19.54 -7.00
N GLY A 128 8.53 19.25 -5.83
CA GLY A 128 8.78 20.24 -4.77
C GLY A 128 7.55 20.79 -4.03
N GLY A 129 6.33 20.42 -4.44
CA GLY A 129 5.07 20.90 -3.84
C GLY A 129 4.10 19.81 -3.40
N ALA A 130 4.49 18.53 -3.51
CA ALA A 130 3.68 17.42 -3.04
C ALA A 130 3.78 17.30 -1.51
N LEU A 131 2.64 17.40 -0.83
CA LEU A 131 2.57 17.21 0.62
C LEU A 131 1.98 15.84 0.93
N ARG A 132 2.60 15.10 1.85
CA ARG A 132 2.08 13.81 2.32
C ARG A 132 1.42 13.99 3.68
N ASP A 133 0.22 13.44 3.83
CA ASP A 133 -0.40 13.28 5.13
C ASP A 133 0.30 12.22 6.00
N PRO A 134 0.01 12.18 7.32
CA PRO A 134 0.43 11.09 8.17
C PRO A 134 0.03 9.72 7.58
N LEU A 135 0.87 8.72 7.82
CA LEU A 135 0.60 7.35 7.40
C LEU A 135 -0.54 6.76 8.23
N GLU A 136 -1.35 5.95 7.56
CA GLU A 136 -2.27 5.01 8.19
C GLU A 136 -1.83 3.59 7.87
N TYR A 137 -2.14 2.65 8.76
CA TYR A 137 -1.66 1.28 8.74
C TYR A 137 -2.83 0.31 8.83
N SER A 138 -2.67 -0.88 8.26
CA SER A 138 -3.65 -1.97 8.35
C SER A 138 -2.97 -3.34 8.25
N LEU A 139 -3.64 -4.35 8.80
CA LEU A 139 -3.42 -5.75 8.47
C LEU A 139 -4.60 -6.20 7.61
N LEU A 140 -4.39 -6.28 6.31
CA LEU A 140 -5.42 -6.63 5.35
C LEU A 140 -5.78 -8.11 5.49
N SER A 141 -7.04 -8.43 5.67
CA SER A 141 -7.51 -9.81 5.73
C SER A 141 -7.64 -10.42 4.33
N PRO A 142 -7.48 -11.76 4.19
CA PRO A 142 -7.84 -12.45 2.96
C PRO A 142 -9.31 -12.16 2.57
N GLY A 143 -9.57 -11.99 1.28
CA GLY A 143 -10.87 -11.59 0.75
C GLY A 143 -11.10 -10.07 0.70
N GLU A 144 -10.27 -9.26 1.35
CA GLU A 144 -10.28 -7.81 1.11
C GLU A 144 -9.72 -7.51 -0.29
N SER A 145 -10.36 -6.59 -1.03
CA SER A 145 -10.04 -6.35 -2.44
C SER A 145 -8.55 -6.02 -2.65
N LEU A 146 -7.98 -5.13 -1.84
CA LEU A 146 -6.57 -4.75 -1.94
C LEU A 146 -5.62 -5.93 -1.65
N CYS A 147 -5.98 -6.81 -0.71
CA CYS A 147 -5.22 -8.03 -0.42
C CYS A 147 -5.24 -9.00 -1.61
N GLU A 148 -6.40 -9.25 -2.19
CA GLU A 148 -6.55 -10.12 -3.36
C GLU A 148 -5.81 -9.56 -4.59
N ARG A 149 -5.83 -8.22 -4.79
CA ARG A 149 -5.05 -7.56 -5.84
C ARG A 149 -3.55 -7.72 -5.60
N ALA A 150 -3.07 -7.54 -4.38
CA ALA A 150 -1.66 -7.72 -4.05
C ALA A 150 -1.17 -9.15 -4.28
N LEU A 151 -2.05 -10.15 -4.08
CA LEU A 151 -1.72 -11.56 -4.23
C LEU A 151 -1.87 -12.11 -5.67
N HIS A 152 -2.37 -11.33 -6.65
CA HIS A 152 -2.79 -11.71 -8.01
C HIS A 152 -2.04 -12.89 -8.72
N GLY A 153 -2.26 -14.14 -8.29
CA GLY A 153 -1.65 -15.34 -8.88
C GLY A 153 -0.38 -15.84 -8.17
N SER A 154 0.07 -15.13 -7.13
CA SER A 154 1.02 -15.65 -6.16
C SER A 154 0.26 -16.64 -5.26
N GLY A 155 0.58 -17.94 -5.31
CA GLY A 155 0.02 -18.94 -4.40
C GLY A 155 0.49 -18.78 -2.95
N LEU A 156 0.77 -17.53 -2.54
CA LEU A 156 1.25 -17.15 -1.22
C LEU A 156 0.16 -17.37 -0.19
N ASP A 157 0.60 -17.68 1.02
CA ASP A 157 -0.26 -18.08 2.12
C ASP A 157 -1.33 -17.01 2.43
N ARG A 158 -2.54 -17.48 2.71
CA ARG A 158 -3.73 -16.66 3.06
C ARG A 158 -3.64 -16.06 4.47
N ASN A 159 -2.45 -15.71 4.93
CA ASN A 159 -2.30 -14.89 6.12
C ASN A 159 -2.43 -13.43 5.72
N GLY A 160 -2.98 -12.59 6.61
CA GLY A 160 -3.21 -11.19 6.28
C GLY A 160 -1.92 -10.45 5.88
N LEU A 161 -2.05 -9.44 5.03
CA LEU A 161 -0.93 -8.66 4.53
C LEU A 161 -0.80 -7.32 5.24
N TRP A 162 0.40 -6.99 5.69
CA TRP A 162 0.67 -5.67 6.25
C TRP A 162 0.62 -4.61 5.16
N ALA A 163 -0.10 -3.52 5.42
CA ALA A 163 -0.23 -2.42 4.49
C ALA A 163 -0.13 -1.07 5.20
N ARG A 164 0.29 -0.07 4.45
CA ARG A 164 0.16 1.34 4.82
C ARG A 164 -0.45 2.13 3.68
N ARG A 165 -1.03 3.28 4.00
CA ARG A 165 -1.46 4.24 3.01
C ARG A 165 -1.13 5.65 3.44
N ALA A 166 -1.03 6.53 2.45
CA ALA A 166 -0.96 7.97 2.66
C ALA A 166 -1.74 8.69 1.57
N ARG A 167 -2.42 9.76 1.97
CA ARG A 167 -2.92 10.77 1.05
C ARG A 167 -1.81 11.75 0.70
N TYR A 168 -1.69 12.05 -0.59
CA TYR A 168 -0.80 13.09 -1.11
C TYR A 168 -1.64 14.23 -1.65
N ARG A 169 -1.25 15.47 -1.33
CA ARG A 169 -1.85 16.70 -1.84
C ARG A 169 -0.92 17.32 -2.88
N LEU A 170 -1.51 17.65 -4.03
CA LEU A 170 -0.92 18.34 -5.17
C LEU A 170 -1.67 19.66 -5.37
N GLY A 171 -1.35 20.66 -4.53
CA GLY A 171 -2.15 21.89 -4.44
C GLY A 171 -3.58 21.59 -3.97
N PRO A 172 -4.62 21.95 -4.73
CA PRO A 172 -6.02 21.66 -4.37
C PRO A 172 -6.45 20.22 -4.68
N HIS A 173 -5.60 19.43 -5.35
CA HIS A 173 -5.90 18.06 -5.75
C HIS A 173 -5.25 17.06 -4.80
N CYS A 174 -5.76 15.82 -4.78
CA CYS A 174 -5.18 14.77 -3.97
C CYS A 174 -5.21 13.40 -4.67
N LEU A 175 -4.38 12.50 -4.18
CA LEU A 175 -4.37 11.08 -4.54
C LEU A 175 -4.04 10.26 -3.28
N VAL A 176 -4.35 8.96 -3.30
CA VAL A 176 -3.95 8.03 -2.23
C VAL A 176 -2.99 7.01 -2.82
N VAL A 177 -1.94 6.70 -2.06
CA VAL A 177 -1.05 5.57 -2.32
C VAL A 177 -1.23 4.56 -1.21
N GLN A 178 -1.56 3.34 -1.58
CA GLN A 178 -1.63 2.17 -0.72
C GLN A 178 -0.45 1.26 -1.06
N GLU A 179 0.30 0.84 -0.06
CA GLU A 179 1.50 0.02 -0.20
C GLU A 179 1.33 -1.23 0.68
N VAL A 180 1.38 -2.40 0.04
CA VAL A 180 1.20 -3.71 0.66
C VAL A 180 2.54 -4.44 0.65
N PHE A 181 2.99 -4.88 1.83
CA PHE A 181 4.27 -5.54 2.01
C PHE A 181 4.10 -7.05 1.86
N LEU A 182 4.77 -7.61 0.86
CA LEU A 182 4.65 -9.01 0.49
C LEU A 182 5.61 -9.87 1.33
N PRO A 183 5.34 -11.18 1.48
CA PRO A 183 6.15 -12.09 2.29
C PRO A 183 7.66 -12.02 2.02
N GLU A 184 8.08 -11.89 0.76
CA GLU A 184 9.52 -11.79 0.40
C GLU A 184 10.20 -10.56 1.03
N ALA A 185 9.49 -9.44 1.22
CA ALA A 185 10.06 -8.27 1.88
C ALA A 185 10.17 -8.42 3.40
N LEU A 186 9.39 -9.33 3.99
CA LEU A 186 9.30 -9.55 5.44
C LEU A 186 10.11 -10.78 5.90
N ALA A 187 10.72 -11.50 4.97
CA ALA A 187 11.47 -12.74 5.19
C ALA A 187 12.88 -12.52 5.75
#